data_AF-A0A954CBX6-F1
#
_entry.id   AF-A0A954CBX6-F1
#
_cell.length_a   1.000
_cell.length_b   1.000
_cell.length_c   1.000
_cell.angle_alpha   90.00
_cell.angle_beta   90.00
_cell.angle_gamma   90.00
#
_symmetry.space_group_name_H-M   'P 1'
#
loop_
_entity.id
_entity.type
_entity.pdbx_description
1 polymer ?
#
loop_
_entity_poly.entity_id
_entity_poly.type
_entity_poly.pdbx_seq_one_letter_code
_entity_poly.pdbx_strand_id
1 'polypeptide(L)'
;RGQRVDTSLVQGVAGQGPYNWFLRVIADRYPDAFNVTPPFSDAGVTEVATCPNVVLKLGGIGMPMFGTTWHERDIQPGPDEVAAHWGDAVRSCIDTFGPDRCMFESNFAVDRISMTYATAWAAFDLISQTYSPAERAALFHDTAVRTYRLDRQDTA
;
A
#
# COMPACT_ATOMS: atom_id res chain seq x y z
N ARG A 1 22.44 -14.16 -10.55
CA ARG A 1 21.78 -13.29 -11.56
C ARG A 1 20.45 -12.88 -10.93
N GLY A 2 20.30 -11.63 -10.52
CA GLY A 2 19.12 -11.16 -9.80
C GLY A 2 17.85 -11.32 -10.63
N GLN A 3 16.72 -11.62 -9.97
CA GLN A 3 15.41 -11.60 -10.61
C GLN A 3 15.19 -10.20 -11.19
N ARG A 4 15.15 -10.09 -12.52
CA ARG A 4 14.59 -8.92 -13.19
C ARG A 4 13.09 -9.00 -12.95
N VAL A 5 12.60 -8.20 -12.02
CA VAL A 5 11.16 -8.03 -11.84
C VAL A 5 10.74 -7.04 -12.93
N ASP A 6 10.00 -7.52 -13.94
CA ASP A 6 9.45 -6.64 -14.98
C ASP A 6 8.35 -5.69 -14.42
N THR A 7 7.90 -5.99 -13.19
CA THR A 7 6.93 -5.22 -12.40
C THR A 7 7.64 -4.40 -11.33
N SER A 8 7.32 -3.10 -11.24
CA SER A 8 7.76 -2.26 -10.13
C SER A 8 6.65 -2.19 -9.07
N LEU A 9 7.02 -2.42 -7.81
CA LEU A 9 6.11 -2.34 -6.67
C LEU A 9 6.30 -1.01 -5.95
N VAL A 10 5.20 -0.29 -5.77
CA VAL A 10 5.17 0.95 -4.98
C VAL A 10 4.18 0.75 -3.83
N GLN A 11 4.53 1.17 -2.63
CA GLN A 11 3.57 1.22 -1.52
C GLN A 11 2.63 2.41 -1.78
N GLY A 12 1.33 2.20 -1.79
CA GLY A 12 0.36 3.12 -2.39
C GLY A 12 0.18 4.44 -1.70
N VAL A 13 0.26 4.43 -0.37
CA VAL A 13 0.25 5.68 0.39
C VAL A 13 1.62 6.36 0.37
N ALA A 14 2.61 5.76 -0.32
CA ALA A 14 3.91 6.37 -0.52
C ALA A 14 3.88 7.67 -1.32
N GLY A 15 2.88 7.83 -2.20
CA GLY A 15 2.75 9.04 -3.00
C GLY A 15 1.99 10.18 -2.31
N GLN A 16 1.48 9.98 -1.10
CA GLN A 16 0.72 11.00 -0.35
C GLN A 16 1.61 11.59 0.75
N GLY A 17 1.94 12.87 0.64
CA GLY A 17 2.57 13.72 1.66
C GLY A 17 3.69 13.09 2.53
N PRO A 18 3.39 12.60 3.75
CA PRO A 18 4.37 12.16 4.75
C PRO A 18 5.34 11.05 4.31
N TYR A 19 4.95 10.19 3.38
CA TYR A 19 5.86 9.13 2.91
C TYR A 19 6.94 9.66 1.95
N ASN A 20 6.67 10.75 1.22
CA ASN A 20 7.70 11.45 0.45
C ASN A 20 8.81 11.98 1.36
N TRP A 21 8.46 12.43 2.57
CA TRP A 21 9.44 12.79 3.58
C TRP A 21 10.25 11.58 4.04
N PHE A 22 9.61 10.44 4.32
CA PHE A 22 10.32 9.23 4.75
C PHE A 22 11.33 8.71 3.71
N LEU A 23 10.91 8.63 2.45
CA LEU A 23 11.79 8.21 1.37
C LEU A 23 12.97 9.18 1.19
N ARG A 24 12.75 10.49 1.39
CA ARG A 24 13.85 11.47 1.44
C ARG A 24 14.81 11.19 2.59
N VAL A 25 14.31 10.98 3.81
CA VAL A 25 15.15 10.67 4.98
C VAL A 25 15.96 9.39 4.77
N ILE A 26 15.36 8.34 4.24
CA ILE A 26 16.06 7.08 3.98
C ILE A 26 17.09 7.24 2.87
N ALA A 27 16.75 7.94 1.79
CA ALA A 27 17.67 8.11 0.69
C ALA A 27 18.82 9.08 1.02
N ASP A 28 18.59 10.12 1.81
CA ASP A 28 19.62 11.00 2.36
C ASP A 28 20.58 10.22 3.27
N ARG A 29 20.05 9.23 4.02
CA ARG A 29 20.83 8.36 4.90
C ARG A 29 21.64 7.29 4.15
N TYR A 30 21.16 6.84 2.99
CA TYR A 30 21.79 5.78 2.21
C TYR A 30 21.93 6.17 0.73
N PRO A 31 22.74 7.19 0.41
CA PRO A 31 22.81 7.78 -0.93
C PRO A 31 23.34 6.81 -2.00
N ASP A 32 24.17 5.84 -1.61
CA ASP A 32 24.73 4.84 -2.52
C ASP A 32 23.77 3.68 -2.82
N ALA A 33 22.72 3.53 -1.99
CA ALA A 33 21.73 2.46 -2.13
C ALA A 33 20.49 2.90 -2.91
N PHE A 34 20.18 4.20 -2.90
CA PHE A 34 18.97 4.74 -3.50
C PHE A 34 19.31 5.90 -4.42
N ASN A 35 18.95 5.78 -5.69
CA ASN A 35 18.96 6.93 -6.57
C ASN A 35 17.65 7.69 -6.38
N VAL A 36 17.69 8.84 -5.69
CA VAL A 36 16.52 9.72 -5.53
C VAL A 36 16.20 10.32 -6.89
N THR A 37 15.39 9.62 -7.65
CA THR A 37 14.68 10.23 -8.78
C THR A 37 13.46 10.88 -8.13
N PRO A 38 13.32 12.21 -8.09
CA PRO A 38 12.16 12.82 -7.47
C PRO A 38 10.91 12.37 -8.24
N PRO A 39 9.95 11.63 -7.66
CA PRO A 39 8.82 11.17 -8.45
C PRO A 39 7.51 11.81 -8.01
N PHE A 40 7.45 12.98 -7.39
CA PHE A 40 6.14 13.53 -7.05
C PHE A 40 6.11 15.04 -7.25
N SER A 41 5.68 15.44 -8.45
CA SER A 41 4.85 16.64 -8.62
C SER A 41 3.63 16.55 -7.68
N ASP A 42 2.86 17.63 -7.50
CA ASP A 42 1.58 17.55 -6.77
C ASP A 42 0.62 16.47 -7.35
N ALA A 43 0.91 15.96 -8.57
CA ALA A 43 0.19 14.89 -9.26
C ALA A 43 0.82 13.48 -9.12
N GLY A 44 1.82 13.28 -8.26
CA GLY A 44 2.75 12.16 -8.34
C GLY A 44 2.14 10.73 -8.39
N VAL A 45 1.09 10.43 -7.62
CA VAL A 45 0.37 9.12 -7.71
C VAL A 45 -0.23 8.90 -9.11
N THR A 46 -0.78 9.95 -9.70
CA THR A 46 -1.37 9.92 -11.05
C THR A 46 -0.31 9.76 -12.13
N GLU A 47 0.86 10.39 -11.96
CA GLU A 47 1.98 10.26 -12.90
C GLU A 47 2.52 8.82 -12.92
N VAL A 48 2.77 8.24 -11.74
CA VAL A 48 3.21 6.83 -11.62
C VAL A 48 2.16 5.86 -12.17
N ALA A 49 0.87 6.18 -12.07
CA ALA A 49 -0.20 5.34 -12.61
C ALA A 49 -0.18 5.24 -14.15
N THR A 50 0.47 6.18 -14.84
CA THR A 50 0.68 6.11 -16.30
C THR A 50 1.62 4.97 -16.71
N CYS A 51 2.46 4.48 -15.79
CA CYS A 51 3.33 3.34 -16.01
C CYS A 51 2.51 2.04 -15.92
N PRO A 52 2.28 1.32 -17.02
CA PRO A 52 1.40 0.15 -17.03
C PRO A 52 1.97 -1.04 -16.23
N ASN A 53 3.28 -1.05 -15.98
CA ASN A 53 4.00 -2.09 -15.26
C ASN A 53 4.18 -1.79 -13.75
N VAL A 54 3.57 -0.72 -13.25
CA VAL A 54 3.58 -0.39 -11.82
C VAL A 54 2.31 -0.94 -11.15
N VAL A 55 2.51 -1.60 -10.01
CA VAL A 55 1.45 -2.16 -9.17
C VAL A 55 1.58 -1.60 -7.76
N LEU A 56 0.44 -1.39 -7.10
CA LEU A 56 0.31 -0.68 -5.85
C LEU A 56 -0.02 -1.60 -4.68
N LYS A 57 0.73 -1.46 -3.58
CA LYS A 57 0.45 -2.08 -2.29
C LYS A 57 -0.32 -1.13 -1.37
N LEU A 58 -1.54 -1.45 -1.00
CA LEU A 58 -2.40 -0.64 -0.17
C LEU A 58 -2.29 -1.11 1.29
N GLY A 59 -1.46 -0.41 2.08
CA GLY A 59 -1.17 -0.73 3.47
C GLY A 59 0.02 0.05 4.01
N GLY A 60 0.49 -0.34 5.20
CA GLY A 60 1.68 0.25 5.85
C GLY A 60 1.51 1.70 6.28
N ILE A 61 0.30 2.04 6.65
CA ILE A 61 -0.13 3.38 7.08
C ILE A 61 -0.60 3.41 8.53
N GLY A 62 -0.32 2.34 9.28
CA GLY A 62 -0.54 2.31 10.72
C GLY A 62 0.52 3.08 11.52
N MET A 63 1.70 3.36 10.98
CA MET A 63 2.78 3.98 11.75
C MET A 63 2.46 5.43 12.19
N PRO A 64 2.97 5.89 13.37
CA PRO A 64 2.70 7.23 13.90
C PRO A 64 2.97 8.39 12.94
N MET A 65 3.98 8.22 12.08
CA MET A 65 4.37 9.20 11.06
C MET A 65 3.29 9.54 10.02
N PHE A 66 2.22 8.73 9.94
CA PHE A 66 1.06 9.00 9.10
C PHE A 66 -0.03 9.83 9.79
N GLY A 67 0.26 10.41 10.96
CA GLY A 67 -0.56 11.45 11.58
C GLY A 67 -1.62 10.93 12.55
N THR A 68 -1.56 9.65 12.94
CA THR A 68 -2.42 9.11 14.01
C THR A 68 -1.71 9.05 15.35
N THR A 69 -2.47 9.23 16.42
CA THR A 69 -2.01 9.04 17.81
C THR A 69 -2.45 7.70 18.39
N TRP A 70 -2.83 6.73 17.55
CA TRP A 70 -3.35 5.43 17.99
C TRP A 70 -2.39 4.67 18.91
N HIS A 71 -1.08 4.79 18.65
CA HIS A 71 -0.01 4.23 19.46
C HIS A 71 0.10 4.81 20.88
N GLU A 72 -0.49 5.98 21.14
CA GLU A 72 -0.49 6.64 22.45
C GLU A 72 -1.74 6.30 23.28
N ARG A 73 -2.73 5.63 22.67
CA ARG A 73 -4.02 5.34 23.32
C ARG A 73 -3.94 4.06 24.15
N ASP A 74 -4.63 4.06 25.29
CA ASP A 74 -4.84 2.85 26.09
C ASP A 74 -5.69 1.80 25.34
N ILE A 75 -6.58 2.26 24.47
CA ILE A 75 -7.46 1.43 23.65
C ILE A 75 -7.14 1.69 22.17
N GLN A 76 -6.70 0.64 21.48
CA GLN A 76 -6.43 0.67 20.05
C GLN A 76 -7.72 0.94 19.24
N PRO A 77 -7.62 1.55 18.05
CA PRO A 77 -8.78 1.84 17.21
C PRO A 77 -9.52 0.56 16.78
N GLY A 78 -10.83 0.70 16.62
CA GLY A 78 -11.66 -0.34 15.98
C GLY A 78 -11.57 -0.28 14.45
N PRO A 79 -12.09 -1.31 13.74
CA PRO A 79 -12.05 -1.37 12.28
C PRO A 79 -12.71 -0.17 11.59
N ASP A 80 -13.83 0.33 12.12
CA ASP A 80 -14.56 1.46 11.53
C ASP A 80 -13.74 2.75 11.57
N GLU A 81 -13.03 3.01 12.67
CA GLU A 81 -12.15 4.19 12.81
C GLU A 81 -10.97 4.10 11.84
N VAL A 82 -10.38 2.91 11.71
CA VAL A 82 -9.29 2.67 10.76
C VAL A 82 -9.78 2.85 9.32
N ALA A 83 -10.94 2.28 8.98
CA ALA A 83 -11.55 2.39 7.66
C ALA A 83 -11.91 3.84 7.30
N ALA A 84 -12.42 4.62 8.27
CA ALA A 84 -12.69 6.04 8.09
C ALA A 84 -11.41 6.84 7.83
N HIS A 85 -10.33 6.55 8.55
CA HIS A 85 -9.06 7.26 8.39
C HIS A 85 -8.35 6.90 7.07
N TRP A 86 -8.36 5.62 6.67
CA TRP A 86 -7.64 5.15 5.48
C TRP A 86 -8.45 5.28 4.18
N GLY A 87 -9.79 5.24 4.29
CA GLY A 87 -10.67 4.94 3.18
C GLY A 87 -10.52 5.86 1.97
N ASP A 88 -10.44 7.18 2.18
CA ASP A 88 -10.36 8.13 1.06
C ASP A 88 -9.06 8.00 0.27
N ALA A 89 -7.93 7.86 0.97
CA ALA A 89 -6.63 7.66 0.33
C ALA A 89 -6.56 6.32 -0.41
N VAL A 90 -7.06 5.25 0.22
CA VAL A 90 -7.12 3.91 -0.38
C VAL A 90 -8.00 3.90 -1.63
N ARG A 91 -9.22 4.45 -1.55
CA ARG A 91 -10.13 4.54 -2.70
C ARG A 91 -9.56 5.38 -3.83
N SER A 92 -8.98 6.55 -3.52
CA SER A 92 -8.33 7.39 -4.53
C SER A 92 -7.22 6.66 -5.29
N CYS A 93 -6.42 5.84 -4.59
CA CYS A 93 -5.41 5.00 -5.22
C CYS A 93 -6.02 3.93 -6.12
N ILE A 94 -7.07 3.24 -5.67
CA ILE A 94 -7.78 2.23 -6.46
C ILE A 94 -8.42 2.86 -7.70
N ASP A 95 -9.05 4.03 -7.59
CA ASP A 95 -9.67 4.75 -8.70
C ASP A 95 -8.62 5.18 -9.74
N THR A 96 -7.39 5.50 -9.29
CA THR A 96 -6.30 5.94 -10.17
C THR A 96 -5.61 4.78 -10.88
N PHE A 97 -5.34 3.68 -10.19
CA PHE A 97 -4.59 2.53 -10.75
C PHE A 97 -5.51 1.47 -11.38
N GLY A 98 -6.75 1.39 -10.92
CA GLY A 98 -7.66 0.27 -11.14
C GLY A 98 -7.41 -0.87 -10.15
N PRO A 99 -8.46 -1.64 -9.78
CA PRO A 99 -8.38 -2.72 -8.79
C PRO A 99 -7.40 -3.84 -9.20
N ASP A 100 -7.23 -4.07 -10.50
CA ASP A 100 -6.29 -5.07 -11.05
C ASP A 100 -4.80 -4.73 -10.88
N ARG A 101 -4.49 -3.49 -10.48
CA ARG A 101 -3.14 -3.00 -10.19
C ARG A 101 -2.97 -2.58 -8.73
N CYS A 102 -3.92 -2.93 -7.86
CA CYS A 102 -3.87 -2.68 -6.42
C CYS A 102 -3.99 -3.99 -5.64
N MET A 103 -3.26 -4.11 -4.52
CA MET A 103 -3.37 -5.23 -3.58
C MET A 103 -3.32 -4.74 -2.14
N PHE A 104 -4.18 -5.25 -1.26
CA PHE A 104 -4.11 -4.95 0.17
C PHE A 104 -2.93 -5.65 0.83
N GLU A 105 -2.32 -4.99 1.80
CA GLU A 105 -1.26 -5.55 2.61
C GLU A 105 -1.28 -4.98 4.03
N SER A 106 -0.81 -5.75 5.00
CA SER A 106 -0.98 -5.41 6.42
C SER A 106 0.21 -4.65 7.04
N ASN A 107 1.39 -4.75 6.45
CA ASN A 107 2.67 -4.28 6.97
C ASN A 107 3.01 -4.83 8.36
N PHE A 108 2.41 -5.95 8.76
CA PHE A 108 2.73 -6.59 10.03
C PHE A 108 4.12 -7.21 10.00
N ALA A 109 4.90 -7.11 11.08
CA ALA A 109 4.50 -6.65 12.42
C ALA A 109 4.73 -5.15 12.69
N VAL A 110 5.06 -4.30 11.71
CA VAL A 110 5.37 -2.88 11.95
C VAL A 110 4.13 -2.09 12.38
N ASP A 111 3.00 -2.30 11.71
CA ASP A 111 1.74 -1.60 12.01
C ASP A 111 1.09 -2.03 13.35
N ARG A 112 1.64 -3.06 14.02
CA ARG A 112 1.17 -3.51 15.34
C ARG A 112 1.23 -2.42 16.41
N ILE A 113 2.08 -1.40 16.19
CA ILE A 113 2.25 -0.27 17.10
C ILE A 113 0.94 0.51 17.26
N SER A 114 0.07 0.48 16.26
CA SER A 114 -1.17 1.27 16.25
C SER A 114 -2.44 0.44 16.27
N MET A 115 -2.43 -0.80 15.76
CA MET A 115 -3.64 -1.63 15.69
C MET A 115 -3.34 -3.13 15.67
N THR A 116 -4.38 -3.96 15.79
CA THR A 116 -4.25 -5.40 15.63
C THR A 116 -4.29 -5.82 14.16
N TYR A 117 -3.76 -7.01 13.85
CA TYR A 117 -3.82 -7.57 12.50
C TYR A 117 -5.26 -7.74 12.02
N ALA A 118 -6.15 -8.23 12.90
CA ALA A 118 -7.56 -8.38 12.60
C ALA A 118 -8.25 -7.04 12.30
N THR A 119 -7.90 -5.98 13.04
CA THR A 119 -8.41 -4.62 12.81
C THR A 119 -8.05 -4.13 11.41
N ALA A 120 -6.79 -4.30 10.99
CA ALA A 120 -6.34 -3.87 9.66
C ALA A 120 -7.13 -4.56 8.53
N TRP A 121 -7.28 -5.89 8.60
CA TRP A 121 -8.03 -6.63 7.57
C TRP A 121 -9.53 -6.35 7.58
N ALA A 122 -10.13 -6.19 8.76
CA ALA A 122 -11.52 -5.77 8.86
C ALA A 122 -11.74 -4.36 8.27
N ALA A 123 -10.78 -3.45 8.47
CA ALA A 123 -10.84 -2.13 7.84
C ALA A 123 -10.75 -2.20 6.31
N PHE A 124 -9.88 -3.03 5.75
CA PHE A 124 -9.84 -3.25 4.30
C PHE A 124 -11.15 -3.85 3.77
N ASP A 125 -11.75 -4.79 4.51
CA ASP A 125 -13.05 -5.35 4.16
C ASP A 125 -14.13 -4.27 4.09
N LEU A 126 -14.22 -3.42 5.12
CA LEU A 126 -15.12 -2.25 5.17
C LEU A 126 -14.89 -1.29 3.99
N ILE A 127 -13.65 -0.91 3.71
CA ILE A 127 -13.30 -0.01 2.60
C ILE A 127 -13.73 -0.62 1.25
N SER A 128 -13.65 -1.94 1.12
CA SER A 128 -13.89 -2.65 -0.12
C SER A 128 -15.37 -2.91 -0.45
N GLN A 129 -16.31 -2.59 0.45
CA GLN A 129 -17.71 -3.01 0.33
C GLN A 129 -18.45 -2.49 -0.91
N THR A 130 -18.01 -1.36 -1.48
CA THR A 130 -18.63 -0.78 -2.68
C THR A 130 -18.12 -1.39 -3.99
N TYR A 131 -17.07 -2.21 -3.95
CA TYR A 131 -16.49 -2.86 -5.13
C TYR A 131 -17.19 -4.19 -5.43
N SER A 132 -17.21 -4.56 -6.70
CA SER A 132 -17.77 -5.83 -7.14
C SER A 132 -16.98 -7.03 -6.60
N PRO A 133 -17.57 -8.25 -6.58
CA PRO A 133 -16.86 -9.45 -6.13
C PRO A 133 -15.54 -9.70 -6.87
N ALA A 134 -15.47 -9.41 -8.17
CA ALA A 134 -14.26 -9.59 -8.98
C ALA A 134 -13.17 -8.58 -8.60
N GLU A 135 -13.55 -7.32 -8.39
CA GLU A 135 -12.60 -6.27 -7.96
C GLU A 135 -12.07 -6.55 -6.55
N ARG A 136 -12.93 -7.03 -5.63
CA ARG A 136 -12.50 -7.47 -4.31
C ARG A 136 -11.55 -8.66 -4.41
N ALA A 137 -11.82 -9.64 -5.27
CA ALA A 137 -10.89 -10.75 -5.51
C ALA A 137 -9.52 -10.26 -6.02
N ALA A 138 -9.49 -9.27 -6.91
CA ALA A 138 -8.25 -8.63 -7.34
C ALA A 138 -7.49 -7.97 -6.18
N LEU A 139 -8.17 -7.15 -5.39
CA LEU A 139 -7.59 -6.39 -4.27
C LEU A 139 -7.05 -7.30 -3.15
N PHE A 140 -7.77 -8.37 -2.81
CA PHE A 140 -7.38 -9.27 -1.71
C PHE A 140 -6.45 -10.41 -2.13
N HIS A 141 -6.37 -10.74 -3.43
CA HIS A 141 -5.72 -11.97 -3.88
C HIS A 141 -5.11 -11.89 -5.29
N ASP A 142 -5.93 -11.72 -6.34
CA ASP A 142 -5.49 -12.05 -7.70
C ASP A 142 -4.37 -11.14 -8.20
N THR A 143 -4.37 -9.85 -7.81
CA THR A 143 -3.28 -8.93 -8.16
C THR A 143 -1.96 -9.40 -7.56
N ALA A 144 -1.96 -9.89 -6.32
CA ALA A 144 -0.77 -10.43 -5.67
C ALA A 144 -0.31 -11.73 -6.34
N VAL A 145 -1.23 -12.65 -6.64
CA VAL A 145 -0.92 -13.91 -7.33
C VAL A 145 -0.24 -13.65 -8.67
N ARG A 146 -0.81 -12.78 -9.52
CA ARG A 146 -0.22 -12.42 -10.82
C ARG A 146 1.14 -11.73 -10.68
N THR A 147 1.26 -10.80 -9.74
CA THR A 147 2.47 -9.99 -9.54
C THR A 147 3.64 -10.83 -9.03
N TYR A 148 3.40 -11.70 -8.05
CA TYR A 148 4.42 -12.57 -7.47
C TYR A 148 4.52 -13.94 -8.12
N ARG A 149 3.66 -14.23 -9.11
CA ARG A 149 3.63 -15.51 -9.84
C ARG A 149 3.39 -16.71 -8.92
N LEU A 150 2.50 -16.57 -7.95
CA LEU A 150 2.23 -17.57 -6.90
C LEU A 150 1.49 -18.81 -7.41
N ASP A 151 0.91 -18.72 -8.59
CA ASP A 151 0.20 -19.78 -9.30
C ASP A 151 1.11 -20.65 -10.18
N ARG A 152 2.39 -20.27 -10.34
CA ARG A 152 3.34 -21.12 -11.06
C ARG A 152 3.66 -22.35 -10.22
N GLN A 153 3.20 -23.51 -10.69
CA GLN A 153 3.82 -24.76 -10.32
C GLN A 153 5.15 -24.85 -11.06
N ASP A 154 6.26 -24.88 -10.32
CA ASP A 154 7.56 -25.19 -10.89
C ASP A 154 7.50 -26.63 -11.41
N THR A 155 7.36 -26.80 -12.72
CA THR A 155 7.66 -28.09 -13.36
C THR A 155 9.16 -28.30 -13.27
N ALA A 156 9.57 -29.18 -12.35
CA ALA A 156 10.92 -29.71 -12.24
C ALA A 156 11.33 -30.49 -13.49
#